data_AF-A0A0G1EVD8-F1
#
_entry.id   AF-A0A0G1EVD8-F1
#
_cell.length_a   1.000
_cell.length_b   1.000
_cell.length_c   1.000
_cell.angle_alpha   90.00
_cell.angle_beta   90.00
_cell.angle_gamma   90.00
#
_symmetry.space_group_name_H-M   'P 1'
#
loop_
_entity.id
_entity.type
_entity.pdbx_description
1 polymer ?
#
loop_
_entity_poly.entity_id
_entity_poly.type
_entity_poly.pdbx_seq_one_letter_code
_entity_poly.pdbx_strand_id
1 'polypeptide(L)' 'MAKQKISEGRNWYVVHTYAGYENAVMRNLKQRIESLGMEDKIFNVIVPIRATF' A
#
# COMPACT_ATOMS: atom_id res chain seq x y z
N MET A 1 -11.04 -14.93 -14.09
CA MET A 1 -10.22 -13.83 -13.53
C MET A 1 -10.72 -12.53 -14.15
N ALA A 2 -11.36 -11.65 -13.38
CA ALA A 2 -11.87 -10.39 -13.92
C ALA A 2 -10.70 -9.49 -14.33
N LYS A 3 -10.62 -9.12 -15.62
CA LYS A 3 -9.64 -8.13 -16.09
C LYS A 3 -9.96 -6.81 -15.38
N GLN A 4 -9.10 -6.36 -14.47
CA GLN A 4 -9.21 -5.03 -13.88
C GLN A 4 -9.13 -4.01 -15.02
N LYS A 5 -10.22 -3.26 -15.22
CA LYS A 5 -10.24 -2.11 -16.13
C LYS A 5 -9.46 -1.01 -15.42
N ILE A 6 -8.16 -0.95 -15.66
CA ILE A 6 -7.28 0.08 -15.09
C ILE A 6 -7.76 1.40 -15.69
N SER A 7 -8.41 2.25 -14.87
CA SER A 7 -8.73 3.61 -15.29
C SER A 7 -7.42 4.39 -15.41
N GLU A 8 -7.31 5.30 -16.38
CA GLU A 8 -6.10 6.12 -16.67
C GLU A 8 -5.82 7.18 -15.58
N GLY A 9 -5.94 6.82 -14.31
CA GLY A 9 -5.76 7.71 -13.17
C GLY A 9 -5.28 6.98 -11.92
N ARG A 10 -5.54 7.58 -10.76
CA ARG A 10 -5.18 7.00 -9.46
C ARG A 10 -6.07 5.80 -9.17
N ASN A 11 -5.46 4.63 -9.05
CA ASN A 11 -6.14 3.39 -8.70
C ASN A 11 -5.71 2.94 -7.31
N TRP A 12 -6.65 2.32 -6.58
CA TRP A 12 -6.35 1.66 -5.30
C TRP A 12 -5.85 0.25 -5.56
N TYR A 13 -4.77 -0.11 -4.86
CA TYR A 13 -4.18 -1.44 -4.90
C TYR A 13 -4.26 -2.06 -3.51
N VAL A 14 -4.54 -3.36 -3.46
CA VAL A 14 -4.58 -4.14 -2.23
C VAL A 14 -3.37 -5.06 -2.21
N VAL A 15 -2.65 -5.06 -1.08
CA VAL A 15 -1.50 -5.94 -0.85
C VAL A 15 -1.88 -6.95 0.22
N HIS A 16 -1.82 -8.23 -0.12
CA HIS A 16 -2.00 -9.30 0.85
C HIS A 16 -0.73 -9.43 1.68
N THR A 17 -0.87 -9.35 3.01
CA THR A 17 0.23 -9.50 3.96
C THR A 17 -0.18 -10.45 5.07
N TYR A 18 0.81 -10.99 5.79
CA TYR A 18 0.55 -11.82 6.94
C TYR A 18 0.05 -10.99 8.13
N ALA A 19 -0.93 -11.53 8.86
CA ALA A 19 -1.50 -10.90 10.04
C ALA A 19 -0.41 -10.60 11.09
N GLY A 20 -0.46 -9.41 11.68
CA GLY A 20 0.51 -8.95 12.69
C GLY A 20 1.78 -8.29 12.13
N TYR A 21 2.07 -8.43 10.84
CA TYR A 21 3.21 -7.78 10.19
C TYR A 21 2.84 -6.51 9.42
N GLU A 22 1.57 -6.13 9.39
CA GLU A 22 1.04 -5.06 8.55
C GLU A 22 1.75 -3.72 8.82
N ASN A 23 2.01 -3.40 10.09
CA ASN A 23 2.75 -2.20 10.48
C ASN A 23 4.21 -2.21 10.03
N ALA A 24 4.87 -3.38 10.07
CA ALA A 24 6.24 -3.52 9.61
C ALA A 24 6.32 -3.41 8.08
N VAL A 25 5.36 -4.02 7.37
CA VAL A 25 5.26 -3.92 5.91
C VAL A 25 5.00 -2.48 5.48
N MET A 26 4.10 -1.76 6.16
CA MET A 26 3.86 -0.34 5.85
C MET A 26 5.13 0.50 5.99
N ARG A 27 5.89 0.33 7.08
CA ARG A 27 7.15 1.07 7.28
C ARG A 27 8.16 0.76 6.17
N ASN A 28 8.36 -0.52 5.88
CA ASN A 28 9.26 -0.96 4.80
C ASN A 28 8.81 -0.44 3.43
N LEU A 29 7.50 -0.38 3.18
CA LEU A 29 6.95 0.13 1.93
C LEU A 29 7.24 1.63 1.80
N LYS A 30 6.98 2.42 2.85
CA LYS A 30 7.31 3.86 2.86
C LYS A 30 8.79 4.11 2.61
N GLN A 31 9.66 3.39 3.30
CA GLN A 31 11.10 3.53 3.12
C GLN A 31 11.55 3.16 1.69
N ARG A 32 10.95 2.12 1.09
CA ARG A 32 11.23 1.75 -0.30
C ARG A 32 10.70 2.77 -1.30
N ILE A 33 9.55 3.37 -1.04
CA ILE A 33 8.98 4.43 -1.87
C ILE A 33 9.94 5.61 -1.92
N GLU A 34 10.42 6.06 -0.75
CA GLU A 34 11.41 7.15 -0.64
C GLU A 34 12.73 6.76 -1.33
N SER A 35 13.29 5.59 -1.02
CA SER A 35 14.57 5.14 -1.58
C SER A 35 14.55 4.95 -3.10
N LEU A 36 13.40 4.63 -3.68
CA LEU A 36 13.24 4.44 -5.13
C LEU A 36 12.69 5.70 -5.82
N GLY A 37 12.43 6.78 -5.07
CA GLY A 37 11.84 8.02 -5.60
C GLY A 37 10.45 7.82 -6.20
N MET A 38 9.65 6.90 -5.67
CA MET A 38 8.31 6.54 -6.19
C MET A 38 7.16 7.34 -5.56
N GLU A 39 7.48 8.44 -4.89
CA GLU A 39 6.52 9.34 -4.22
C GLU A 39 5.54 9.97 -5.23
N ASP A 40 5.92 10.04 -6.50
CA ASP A 40 5.10 10.52 -7.62
C ASP A 40 3.98 9.54 -8.01
N LYS A 41 4.15 8.25 -7.70
CA LYS A 41 3.22 7.17 -8.07
C LYS A 41 2.41 6.63 -6.90
N ILE A 42 3.01 6.61 -5.70
CA ILE A 42 2.39 6.05 -4.50
C ILE A 42 2.08 7.17 -3.51
N PHE A 43 0.84 7.65 -3.56
CA PHE A 43 0.39 8.82 -2.80
C PHE A 43 0.04 8.53 -1.35
N ASN A 44 -0.48 7.33 -1.07
CA ASN A 44 -0.97 6.99 0.26
C ASN A 44 -0.88 5.48 0.53
N VAL A 45 -0.53 5.14 1.76
CA VAL A 45 -0.43 3.76 2.24
C VAL A 45 -1.24 3.68 3.53
N ILE A 46 -2.36 2.95 3.48
CA ILE A 46 -3.29 2.79 4.61
C ILE A 46 -3.22 1.34 5.08
N VAL A 47 -3.04 1.15 6.38
CA VAL A 47 -3.17 -0.15 7.02
C VAL A 47 -4.49 -0.19 7.80
N PRO A 48 -5.39 -1.14 7.52
CA PRO A 48 -6.63 -1.29 8.26
C PRO A 48 -6.37 -2.03 9.59
N ILE A 49 -5.56 -1.46 10.48
CA ILE A 49 -5.41 -2.01 11.83
C ILE A 49 -6.60 -1.60 12.70
N ARG A 50 -7.15 -2.56 13.45
CA ARG A 50 -8.09 -2.28 14.52
C ARG A 50 -7.31 -1.63 15.66
N ALA A 51 -7.46 -0.31 15.85
CA ALA A 51 -7.03 0.35 17.07
C ALA A 51 -7.99 -0.08 18.18
N THR A 52 -7.66 -1.16 18.88
CA THR A 52 -8.36 -1.55 20.09
C THR A 52 -7.94 -0.56 21.17
N PHE A 53 -8.88 0.28 21.62
CA PHE A 53 -8.73 1.16 22.77
C PHE A 53 -8.77 0.36 24.08
#